data_AF-A0A7L4TTE7-F1
#
_entry.id   AF-A0A7L4TTE7-F1
#
_cell.length_a   1.000
_cell.length_b   1.000
_cell.length_c   1.000
_cell.angle_alpha   90.00
_cell.angle_beta   90.00
_cell.angle_gamma   90.00
#
_symmetry.space_group_name_H-M   'P 1'
#
loop_
_entity.id
_entity.type
_entity.pdbx_description
1 polymer ?
#
loop_
_entity_poly.entity_id
_entity_poly.type
_entity_poly.pdbx_seq_one_letter_code
_entity_poly.pdbx_strand_id
1 'polypeptide(L)'
;GKPIEEIKVGIGPKRVHLNGSFHAHEWITTPVLVDFLNEYLLAMTNQQTIREIPVLPFYNEVELSIVAMVNPDGVDLVIDGLPDEEPYRSDVLEINNGSTDFSGWRANIQGVDLNNQYPANWEEEAATKPAQPAPRDFPGYAPLTEPESIAIAELTIESDFSRVLDFYTQGEVIFWGFQGFEPPES
;
A
#
# COMPACT_ATOMS: atom_id res chain seq x y z
N GLY A 1 -1.66 -13.53 -10.01
CA GLY A 1 -1.22 -12.24 -9.46
C GLY A 1 0.28 -12.12 -9.55
N LYS A 2 0.75 -10.88 -9.61
CA LYS A 2 2.19 -10.53 -9.61
C LYS A 2 2.81 -10.64 -8.21
N PRO A 3 4.14 -10.74 -8.12
CA PRO A 3 4.82 -10.67 -6.82
C PRO A 3 4.64 -9.28 -6.19
N ILE A 4 4.51 -9.26 -4.86
CA ILE A 4 4.63 -8.06 -4.04
C ILE A 4 6.01 -8.11 -3.40
N GLU A 5 6.86 -7.16 -3.76
CA GLU A 5 8.27 -7.15 -3.38
C GLU A 5 8.52 -6.25 -2.17
N GLU A 6 9.22 -6.78 -1.18
CA GLU A 6 9.71 -6.04 -0.02
C GLU A 6 11.21 -5.76 -0.16
N ILE A 7 11.60 -4.50 0.02
CA ILE A 7 12.99 -4.09 0.11
C ILE A 7 13.34 -3.83 1.57
N LYS A 8 14.43 -4.45 2.07
CA LYS A 8 14.97 -4.20 3.41
C LYS A 8 16.34 -3.54 3.36
N VAL A 9 16.55 -2.52 4.20
CA VAL A 9 17.81 -1.78 4.32
C VAL A 9 18.16 -1.58 5.80
N GLY A 10 19.38 -1.93 6.19
CA GLY A 10 19.85 -1.82 7.57
C GLY A 10 19.75 -3.11 8.34
N ILE A 11 20.32 -3.11 9.55
CA ILE A 11 20.44 -4.26 10.46
C ILE A 11 20.05 -3.88 11.89
N GLY A 12 19.41 -2.73 12.06
CA GLY A 12 19.07 -2.21 13.37
C GLY A 12 17.85 -2.88 14.00
N PRO A 13 17.73 -2.81 15.34
CA PRO A 13 16.64 -3.45 16.06
C PRO A 13 15.30 -2.71 15.91
N LYS A 14 15.31 -1.42 15.55
CA LYS A 14 14.10 -0.64 15.31
C LYS A 14 13.62 -0.86 13.88
N ARG A 15 12.43 -1.43 13.69
CA ARG A 15 11.89 -1.69 12.35
C ARG A 15 10.89 -0.62 11.95
N VAL A 16 11.05 -0.05 10.76
CA VAL A 16 10.14 0.97 10.21
C VAL A 16 9.69 0.52 8.82
N HIS A 17 8.38 0.52 8.58
CA HIS A 17 7.80 0.10 7.31
C HIS A 17 7.20 1.28 6.54
N LEU A 18 7.42 1.28 5.23
CA LEU A 18 6.83 2.19 4.26
C LEU A 18 6.09 1.37 3.20
N ASN A 19 4.88 1.76 2.84
CA ASN A 19 4.21 1.16 1.69
C ASN A 19 3.38 2.19 0.91
N GLY A 20 3.01 1.82 -0.31
CA GLY A 20 2.25 2.68 -1.20
C GLY A 20 1.51 1.91 -2.28
N SER A 21 0.71 2.65 -3.05
CA SER A 21 -0.12 2.12 -4.14
C SER A 21 -1.05 1.00 -3.67
N PHE A 22 -1.67 1.19 -2.50
CA PHE A 22 -2.86 0.44 -2.11
C PHE A 22 -4.00 0.70 -3.09
N HIS A 23 -4.23 1.99 -3.39
CA HIS A 23 -5.15 2.40 -4.43
C HIS A 23 -4.44 2.48 -5.78
N ALA A 24 -5.00 1.79 -6.77
CA ALA A 24 -4.42 1.70 -8.10
C ALA A 24 -4.19 3.06 -8.76
N HIS A 25 -5.17 3.97 -8.71
CA HIS A 25 -5.05 5.32 -9.27
C HIS A 25 -4.03 6.23 -8.57
N GLU A 26 -3.52 5.82 -7.40
CA GLU A 26 -2.53 6.55 -6.60
C GLU A 26 -1.13 5.97 -6.79
N TRP A 27 -0.90 5.33 -7.95
CA TRP A 27 0.36 4.70 -8.34
C TRP A 27 1.57 5.63 -8.22
N ILE A 28 1.38 6.95 -8.23
CA ILE A 28 2.43 7.96 -8.02
C ILE A 28 3.15 7.82 -6.67
N THR A 29 2.53 7.18 -5.69
CA THR A 29 3.16 6.86 -4.40
C THR A 29 4.33 5.89 -4.54
N THR A 30 4.28 4.96 -5.51
CA THR A 30 5.39 4.04 -5.81
C THR A 30 6.68 4.79 -6.18
N PRO A 31 6.72 5.63 -7.25
CA PRO A 31 7.95 6.32 -7.63
C PRO A 31 8.42 7.30 -6.55
N VAL A 32 7.53 7.89 -5.75
CA VAL A 32 7.94 8.70 -4.59
C VAL A 32 8.71 7.88 -3.56
N LEU A 33 8.24 6.68 -3.22
CA LEU A 33 8.93 5.79 -2.30
C LEU A 33 10.26 5.29 -2.87
N VAL A 34 10.30 4.97 -4.16
CA VAL A 34 11.53 4.53 -4.85
C VAL A 34 12.56 5.66 -4.93
N ASP A 35 12.13 6.90 -5.21
CA ASP A 35 13.00 8.07 -5.23
C ASP A 35 13.56 8.37 -3.83
N PHE A 36 12.71 8.30 -2.81
CA PHE A 36 13.14 8.40 -1.42
C PHE A 36 14.17 7.31 -1.06
N LEU A 37 13.93 6.05 -1.44
CA LEU A 37 14.88 4.96 -1.21
C LEU A 37 16.22 5.24 -1.89
N ASN A 38 16.21 5.74 -3.12
CA ASN A 38 17.41 6.11 -3.84
C ASN A 38 18.19 7.23 -3.12
N GLU A 39 17.51 8.31 -2.70
CA GLU A 39 18.12 9.39 -1.92
C GLU A 39 18.70 8.86 -0.59
N TYR A 40 17.94 8.00 0.10
CA TYR A 40 18.35 7.37 1.36
C TYR A 40 19.62 6.53 1.22
N LEU A 41 19.68 5.67 0.20
CA LEU A 41 20.83 4.81 -0.07
C LEU A 41 22.07 5.62 -0.51
N LEU A 42 21.89 6.64 -1.35
CA LEU A 42 22.97 7.54 -1.75
C LEU A 42 23.53 8.29 -0.53
N ALA A 43 22.66 8.83 0.32
CA ALA A 43 23.10 9.53 1.51
C ALA A 43 23.82 8.61 2.49
N MET A 44 23.28 7.41 2.71
CA MET A 44 23.87 6.41 3.60
C MET A 44 25.27 5.96 3.14
N THR A 45 25.41 5.61 1.86
CA THR A 45 26.67 5.06 1.32
C THR A 45 27.76 6.12 1.11
N ASN A 46 27.38 7.40 0.97
CA ASN A 46 28.31 8.51 0.80
C ASN A 46 28.50 9.36 2.08
N GLN A 47 27.97 8.91 3.23
CA GLN A 47 28.05 9.61 4.51
C GLN A 47 27.49 11.04 4.45
N GLN A 48 26.43 11.25 3.67
CA GLN A 48 25.74 12.52 3.54
C GLN A 48 24.56 12.62 4.50
N THR A 49 23.90 13.77 4.46
CA THR A 49 22.71 14.08 5.26
C THR A 49 21.48 14.20 4.37
N ILE A 50 20.31 13.79 4.88
CA ILE A 50 19.01 14.19 4.33
C ILE A 50 18.41 15.21 5.29
N ARG A 51 18.09 16.42 4.81
CA ARG A 51 17.55 17.52 5.64
C ARG A 51 18.37 17.73 6.93
N GLU A 52 19.69 17.80 6.80
CA GLU A 52 20.65 17.97 7.90
C GLU A 52 20.75 16.77 8.88
N ILE A 53 20.05 15.66 8.62
CA ILE A 53 20.11 14.44 9.43
C ILE A 53 21.16 13.49 8.84
N PRO A 54 22.23 13.12 9.58
CA PRO A 54 23.17 12.11 9.14
C PRO A 54 22.49 10.75 9.00
N VAL A 55 22.60 10.13 7.81
CA VAL A 55 21.85 8.90 7.50
C VAL A 55 22.62 7.62 7.86
N LEU A 56 23.96 7.66 7.81
CA LEU A 56 24.81 6.48 8.06
C LEU A 56 24.49 5.75 9.40
N PRO A 57 24.27 6.44 10.55
CA PRO A 57 23.95 5.77 11.80
C PRO A 57 22.70 4.87 11.71
N PHE A 58 21.73 5.25 10.89
CA PHE A 58 20.48 4.50 10.75
C PHE A 58 20.67 3.09 10.21
N TYR A 59 21.73 2.79 9.46
CA TYR A 59 22.01 1.42 9.03
C TYR A 59 22.12 0.44 10.21
N ASN A 60 22.69 0.87 11.34
CA ASN A 60 22.87 0.03 12.53
C ASN A 60 21.74 0.19 13.55
N GLU A 61 20.93 1.24 13.44
CA GLU A 61 19.88 1.58 14.42
C GLU A 61 18.48 1.21 13.93
N VAL A 62 18.27 1.21 12.61
CA VAL A 62 16.98 0.98 11.96
C VAL A 62 17.10 -0.09 10.86
N GLU A 63 16.11 -0.97 10.79
CA GLU A 63 15.81 -1.77 9.59
C GLU A 63 14.61 -1.12 8.90
N LEU A 64 14.86 -0.53 7.73
CA LEU A 64 13.86 0.07 6.88
C LEU A 64 13.29 -1.02 5.95
N SER A 65 11.99 -1.24 6.01
CA SER A 65 11.23 -2.11 5.12
C SER A 65 10.36 -1.26 4.18
N ILE A 66 10.36 -1.56 2.88
CA ILE A 66 9.57 -0.85 1.88
C ILE A 66 8.84 -1.84 0.97
N VAL A 67 7.52 -1.75 0.89
CA VAL A 67 6.71 -2.36 -0.18
C VAL A 67 6.14 -1.22 -1.02
N ALA A 68 6.87 -0.82 -2.06
CA ALA A 68 6.55 0.40 -2.80
C ALA A 68 5.21 0.33 -3.55
N MET A 69 4.81 -0.88 -3.97
CA MET A 69 3.60 -1.14 -4.72
C MET A 69 2.86 -2.35 -4.16
N VAL A 70 1.76 -2.11 -3.45
CA VAL A 70 0.92 -3.16 -2.88
C VAL A 70 -0.07 -3.75 -3.89
N ASN A 71 -0.59 -2.92 -4.82
CA ASN A 71 -1.62 -3.31 -5.79
C ASN A 71 -1.09 -3.32 -7.25
N PRO A 72 -0.14 -4.21 -7.61
CA PRO A 72 0.48 -4.18 -8.93
C PRO A 72 -0.50 -4.53 -10.08
N ASP A 73 -1.52 -5.33 -9.82
CA ASP A 73 -2.50 -5.72 -10.84
C ASP A 73 -3.50 -4.57 -11.11
N GLY A 74 -3.96 -3.86 -10.07
CA GLY A 74 -4.78 -2.67 -10.23
C GLY A 74 -4.02 -1.50 -10.85
N VAL A 75 -2.75 -1.30 -10.50
CA VAL A 75 -1.92 -0.24 -11.10
C VAL A 75 -1.76 -0.45 -12.61
N ASP A 76 -1.48 -1.68 -13.07
CA ASP A 76 -1.45 -1.99 -14.51
C ASP A 76 -2.79 -1.71 -15.18
N LEU A 77 -3.92 -2.04 -14.54
CA LEU A 77 -5.24 -1.71 -15.09
C LEU A 77 -5.40 -0.20 -15.33
N VAL A 78 -4.88 0.64 -14.43
CA VAL A 78 -4.92 2.10 -14.57
C VAL A 78 -3.98 2.60 -15.68
N ILE A 79 -2.78 2.03 -15.80
CA ILE A 79 -1.73 2.50 -16.71
C ILE A 79 -1.91 1.96 -18.13
N ASP A 80 -2.10 0.64 -18.25
CA ASP A 80 -2.13 -0.10 -19.51
C ASP A 80 -3.55 -0.37 -20.00
N GLY A 81 -4.55 -0.28 -19.11
CA GLY A 81 -5.95 -0.53 -19.42
C GLY A 81 -6.30 -2.01 -19.34
N LEU A 82 -7.17 -2.48 -20.24
CA LEU A 82 -7.73 -3.83 -20.16
C LEU A 82 -6.64 -4.91 -20.21
N PRO A 83 -6.61 -5.85 -19.24
CA PRO A 83 -5.72 -7.01 -19.33
C PRO A 83 -6.13 -7.92 -20.48
N ASP A 84 -5.19 -8.70 -21.00
CA ASP A 84 -5.46 -9.71 -22.04
C ASP A 84 -6.01 -11.02 -21.45
N GLU A 85 -5.81 -11.24 -20.14
CA GLU A 85 -6.18 -12.47 -19.45
C GLU A 85 -7.67 -12.47 -19.05
N GLU A 86 -8.37 -13.56 -19.35
CA GLU A 86 -9.74 -13.83 -18.87
C GLU A 86 -9.69 -14.71 -17.59
N PRO A 87 -10.61 -14.52 -16.63
CA PRO A 87 -11.79 -13.65 -16.68
C PRO A 87 -11.53 -12.19 -16.29
N TYR A 88 -10.30 -11.81 -15.91
CA TYR A 88 -10.00 -10.47 -15.40
C TYR A 88 -10.43 -9.36 -16.38
N ARG A 89 -10.23 -9.57 -17.68
CA ARG A 89 -10.66 -8.62 -18.71
C ARG A 89 -12.18 -8.39 -18.70
N SER A 90 -12.97 -9.47 -18.73
CA SER A 90 -14.43 -9.35 -18.68
C SER A 90 -14.91 -8.76 -17.35
N ASP A 91 -14.28 -9.17 -16.24
CA ASP A 91 -14.70 -8.79 -14.90
C ASP A 91 -14.49 -7.30 -14.65
N VAL A 92 -13.30 -6.76 -14.96
CA VAL A 92 -13.04 -5.32 -14.77
C VAL A 92 -13.92 -4.45 -15.67
N LEU A 93 -14.28 -4.93 -16.87
CA LEU A 93 -15.27 -4.25 -17.72
C LEU A 93 -16.65 -4.25 -17.09
N GLU A 94 -17.11 -5.40 -16.60
CA GLU A 94 -18.42 -5.50 -15.94
C GLU A 94 -18.48 -4.59 -14.72
N ILE A 95 -17.47 -4.67 -13.85
CA ILE A 95 -17.33 -3.83 -12.65
C ILE A 95 -17.30 -2.34 -13.02
N ASN A 96 -16.64 -1.97 -14.13
CA ASN A 96 -16.57 -0.60 -14.62
C ASN A 96 -17.74 -0.20 -15.55
N ASN A 97 -18.86 -0.94 -15.53
CA ASN A 97 -20.05 -0.66 -16.34
C ASN A 97 -19.78 -0.55 -17.86
N GLY A 98 -18.86 -1.38 -18.36
CA GLY A 98 -18.41 -1.40 -19.75
C GLY A 98 -17.47 -0.26 -20.14
N SER A 99 -17.10 0.62 -19.20
CA SER A 99 -16.12 1.67 -19.44
C SER A 99 -14.70 1.09 -19.54
N THR A 100 -13.96 1.53 -20.55
CA THR A 100 -12.52 1.25 -20.68
C THR A 100 -11.66 2.35 -20.07
N ASP A 101 -12.28 3.39 -19.48
CA ASP A 101 -11.58 4.41 -18.72
C ASP A 101 -11.44 3.96 -17.27
N PHE A 102 -10.22 3.58 -16.89
CA PHE A 102 -9.86 3.10 -15.55
C PHE A 102 -9.15 4.17 -14.72
N SER A 103 -9.08 5.44 -15.16
CA SER A 103 -8.28 6.46 -14.48
C SER A 103 -8.71 6.74 -13.03
N GLY A 104 -9.93 6.39 -12.66
CA GLY A 104 -10.48 6.51 -11.31
C GLY A 104 -10.58 5.20 -10.52
N TRP A 105 -9.97 4.12 -11.02
CA TRP A 105 -9.99 2.80 -10.40
C TRP A 105 -9.12 2.79 -9.14
N ARG A 106 -9.74 2.50 -8.00
CA ARG A 106 -9.11 2.47 -6.67
C ARG A 106 -8.80 1.04 -6.23
N ALA A 107 -9.70 0.11 -6.54
CA ALA A 107 -9.65 -1.28 -6.11
C ALA A 107 -8.46 -2.09 -6.69
N ASN A 108 -8.30 -3.33 -6.22
CA ASN A 108 -7.48 -4.33 -6.91
C ASN A 108 -8.18 -4.86 -8.16
N ILE A 109 -7.57 -5.85 -8.84
CA ILE A 109 -8.11 -6.39 -10.10
C ILE A 109 -9.47 -7.08 -9.92
N GLN A 110 -9.80 -7.53 -8.72
CA GLN A 110 -11.09 -8.15 -8.39
C GLN A 110 -12.17 -7.13 -7.99
N GLY A 111 -11.86 -5.83 -8.02
CA GLY A 111 -12.80 -4.79 -7.61
C GLY A 111 -12.98 -4.67 -6.09
N VAL A 112 -11.98 -5.11 -5.30
CA VAL A 112 -11.94 -4.94 -3.84
C VAL A 112 -10.99 -3.81 -3.45
N ASP A 113 -11.46 -2.93 -2.57
CA ASP A 113 -10.67 -1.86 -1.98
C ASP A 113 -9.77 -2.40 -0.86
N LEU A 114 -8.47 -2.52 -1.17
CA LEU A 114 -7.48 -3.12 -0.28
C LEU A 114 -7.32 -2.40 1.06
N ASN A 115 -7.63 -1.10 1.13
CA ASN A 115 -7.56 -0.34 2.39
C ASN A 115 -8.74 -0.66 3.33
N ASN A 116 -9.83 -1.23 2.81
CA ASN A 116 -11.00 -1.64 3.59
C ASN A 116 -10.97 -3.14 3.94
N GLN A 117 -9.85 -3.84 3.75
CA GLN A 117 -9.73 -5.28 3.96
C GLN A 117 -9.22 -5.67 5.36
N TYR A 118 -8.91 -4.71 6.22
CA TYR A 118 -8.32 -5.00 7.53
C TYR A 118 -9.39 -5.22 8.62
N PRO A 119 -9.14 -6.11 9.61
CA PRO A 119 -10.11 -6.44 10.66
C PRO A 119 -10.17 -5.39 11.77
N ALA A 120 -10.25 -4.11 11.39
CA ALA A 120 -10.36 -2.96 12.29
C ALA A 120 -11.77 -2.36 12.18
N ASN A 121 -12.71 -2.90 12.96
CA ASN A 121 -14.15 -2.61 12.85
C ASN A 121 -14.70 -2.79 11.42
N TRP A 122 -14.24 -3.84 10.75
CA TRP A 122 -14.58 -4.12 9.36
C TRP A 122 -16.08 -4.22 9.13
N GLU A 123 -16.83 -4.84 10.05
CA GLU A 123 -18.28 -4.99 9.94
C GLU A 123 -19.01 -3.64 9.95
N GLU A 124 -18.53 -2.68 10.74
CA GLU A 124 -19.08 -1.32 10.80
C GLU A 124 -18.78 -0.55 9.52
N GLU A 125 -17.53 -0.63 9.04
CA GLU A 125 -17.12 0.00 7.78
C GLU A 125 -17.92 -0.58 6.61
N ALA A 126 -17.97 -1.91 6.49
CA ALA A 126 -18.62 -2.62 5.40
C ALA A 126 -20.12 -2.36 5.30
N ALA A 127 -20.80 -2.11 6.42
CA ALA A 127 -22.23 -1.77 6.44
C ALA A 127 -22.58 -0.49 5.66
N THR A 128 -21.60 0.37 5.39
CA THR A 128 -21.80 1.66 4.70
C THR A 128 -21.27 1.68 3.25
N LYS A 129 -20.70 0.56 2.79
CA LYS A 129 -19.97 0.45 1.52
C LYS A 129 -20.77 -0.30 0.45
N PRO A 130 -20.31 -0.31 -0.82
CA PRO A 130 -20.86 -1.23 -1.82
C PRO A 130 -20.86 -2.67 -1.32
N ALA A 131 -21.85 -3.46 -1.74
CA ALA A 131 -22.00 -4.86 -1.35
C ALA A 131 -21.49 -5.86 -2.40
N GLN A 132 -20.93 -5.35 -3.51
CA GLN A 132 -20.45 -6.13 -4.65
C GLN A 132 -19.17 -5.46 -5.18
N PRO A 133 -18.30 -6.21 -5.91
CA PRO A 133 -17.14 -5.67 -6.60
C PRO A 133 -17.43 -4.36 -7.32
N ALA A 134 -16.57 -3.37 -7.10
CA ALA A 134 -16.74 -2.02 -7.60
C ALA A 134 -15.37 -1.40 -7.90
N PRO A 135 -15.29 -0.36 -8.76
CA PRO A 135 -14.04 0.35 -9.00
C PRO A 135 -13.46 0.99 -7.72
N ARG A 136 -14.25 1.12 -6.67
CA ARG A 136 -13.87 1.70 -5.36
C ARG A 136 -14.77 1.21 -4.24
N ASP A 137 -14.24 1.33 -3.02
CA ASP A 137 -14.95 1.25 -1.75
C ASP A 137 -15.54 -0.12 -1.37
N PHE A 138 -15.65 -1.10 -2.29
CA PHE A 138 -16.10 -2.45 -1.95
C PHE A 138 -15.09 -3.12 -0.99
N PRO A 139 -15.49 -3.48 0.25
CA PRO A 139 -14.56 -3.92 1.29
C PRO A 139 -14.25 -5.42 1.24
N GLY A 140 -14.76 -6.15 0.24
CA GLY A 140 -14.79 -7.60 0.22
C GLY A 140 -16.02 -8.17 0.94
N TYR A 141 -16.16 -9.49 0.97
CA TYR A 141 -17.23 -10.18 1.71
C TYR A 141 -16.82 -10.56 3.16
N ALA A 142 -15.54 -10.46 3.46
CA ALA A 142 -14.93 -10.63 4.78
C ALA A 142 -13.60 -9.87 4.79
N PRO A 143 -13.03 -9.51 5.96
CA PRO A 143 -11.69 -8.95 6.01
C PRO A 143 -10.64 -9.98 5.61
N LEU A 144 -9.50 -9.52 5.11
CA LEU A 144 -8.32 -10.30 4.75
C LEU A 144 -8.63 -11.47 3.82
N THR A 145 -9.33 -11.19 2.72
CA THR A 145 -9.60 -12.16 1.65
C THR A 145 -8.70 -11.95 0.44
N GLU A 146 -8.30 -10.72 0.17
CA GLU A 146 -7.42 -10.40 -0.95
C GLU A 146 -5.96 -10.76 -0.63
N PRO A 147 -5.25 -11.43 -1.55
CA PRO A 147 -3.87 -11.87 -1.31
C PRO A 147 -2.92 -10.70 -1.03
N GLU A 148 -3.16 -9.52 -1.59
CA GLU A 148 -2.38 -8.31 -1.33
C GLU A 148 -2.53 -7.84 0.12
N SER A 149 -3.77 -7.76 0.61
CA SER A 149 -4.06 -7.37 2.00
C SER A 149 -3.57 -8.43 3.00
N ILE A 150 -3.68 -9.72 2.67
CA ILE A 150 -3.14 -10.81 3.48
C ILE A 150 -1.62 -10.67 3.60
N ALA A 151 -0.91 -10.47 2.48
CA ALA A 151 0.55 -10.34 2.48
C ALA A 151 1.03 -9.18 3.37
N ILE A 152 0.37 -8.02 3.32
CA ILE A 152 0.75 -6.89 4.17
C ILE A 152 0.40 -7.13 5.64
N ALA A 153 -0.74 -7.78 5.94
CA ALA A 153 -1.11 -8.12 7.30
C ALA A 153 -0.11 -9.11 7.92
N GLU A 154 0.24 -10.17 7.19
CA GLU A 154 1.25 -11.15 7.62
C GLU A 154 2.62 -10.48 7.82
N LEU A 155 3.08 -9.68 6.85
CA LEU A 155 4.34 -8.94 6.96
C LEU A 155 4.38 -8.05 8.21
N THR A 156 3.29 -7.34 8.49
CA THR A 156 3.18 -6.43 9.64
C THR A 156 3.24 -7.19 10.96
N ILE A 157 2.55 -8.32 11.07
CA ILE A 157 2.53 -9.16 12.27
C ILE A 157 3.91 -9.82 12.49
N GLU A 158 4.50 -10.40 11.45
CA GLU A 158 5.79 -11.10 11.55
C GLU A 158 6.96 -10.17 11.87
N SER A 159 6.90 -8.95 11.33
CA SER A 159 8.00 -8.00 11.46
C SER A 159 7.93 -7.15 12.72
N ASP A 160 6.77 -7.04 13.39
CA ASP A 160 6.60 -6.26 14.62
C ASP A 160 7.16 -4.82 14.47
N PHE A 161 6.67 -4.11 13.45
CA PHE A 161 7.19 -2.80 13.10
C PHE A 161 6.95 -1.79 14.23
N SER A 162 7.99 -0.99 14.55
CA SER A 162 7.86 0.12 15.49
C SER A 162 7.01 1.25 14.92
N ARG A 163 7.01 1.45 13.60
CA ARG A 163 6.19 2.43 12.88
C ARG A 163 5.86 1.90 11.48
N VAL A 164 4.64 2.18 11.03
CA VAL A 164 4.17 1.91 9.67
C VAL A 164 3.69 3.24 9.09
N LEU A 165 4.14 3.58 7.88
CA LEU A 165 3.67 4.73 7.13
C LEU A 165 3.12 4.24 5.79
N ASP A 166 1.84 4.48 5.58
CA ASP A 166 1.12 4.13 4.36
C ASP A 166 0.85 5.37 3.53
N PHE A 167 1.35 5.38 2.30
CA PHE A 167 1.33 6.53 1.41
C PHE A 167 0.12 6.49 0.47
N TYR A 168 -0.72 7.52 0.59
CA TYR A 168 -1.88 7.78 -0.27
C TYR A 168 -1.81 9.16 -0.92
N THR A 169 -2.60 9.38 -1.96
CA THR A 169 -2.86 10.71 -2.51
C THR A 169 -4.36 10.89 -2.85
N GLN A 170 -4.97 12.06 -2.77
CA GLN A 170 -4.43 13.39 -2.55
C GLN A 170 -4.97 13.97 -1.25
N GLY A 171 -4.33 15.01 -0.71
CA GLY A 171 -4.89 15.73 0.44
C GLY A 171 -3.91 16.56 1.25
N GLU A 172 -2.61 16.25 1.19
CA GLU A 172 -1.58 16.91 2.01
C GLU A 172 -1.89 16.80 3.52
N VAL A 173 -2.38 15.64 3.96
CA VAL A 173 -2.77 15.35 5.35
C VAL A 173 -1.96 14.18 5.89
N ILE A 174 -1.61 14.25 7.18
CA ILE A 174 -1.11 13.12 7.96
C ILE A 174 -2.26 12.64 8.83
N PHE A 175 -2.73 11.42 8.61
CA PHE A 175 -3.68 10.74 9.49
C PHE A 175 -2.92 9.86 10.47
N TRP A 176 -3.37 9.80 11.72
CA TRP A 176 -2.81 8.92 12.72
C TRP A 176 -3.87 8.49 13.72
N GLY A 177 -3.70 7.27 14.23
CA GLY A 177 -4.50 6.70 15.29
C GLY A 177 -5.78 5.98 14.87
N PHE A 178 -6.32 5.25 15.84
CA PHE A 178 -7.51 4.44 15.70
C PHE A 178 -8.10 4.19 17.08
N GLN A 179 -9.22 4.85 17.41
CA GLN A 179 -10.02 4.59 18.61
C GLN A 179 -9.26 4.54 19.96
N GLY A 180 -8.15 5.27 20.13
CA GLY A 180 -7.38 5.20 21.39
C GLY A 180 -6.32 4.08 21.41
N PHE A 181 -6.11 3.38 20.30
CA PHE A 181 -5.09 2.34 20.13
C PHE A 181 -3.78 2.88 19.53
N GLU A 182 -3.55 4.19 19.64
CA GLU A 182 -2.27 4.79 19.27
C GLU A 182 -1.13 4.27 20.16
N PRO A 183 0.08 4.09 19.63
CA PRO A 183 1.25 3.78 20.45
C PRO A 183 1.48 4.85 21.53
N PRO A 184 1.94 4.52 22.75
CA PRO A 184 2.20 5.52 23.80
C PRO A 184 3.20 6.62 23.42
N GLU A 185 4.01 6.35 22.41
CA GLU A 185 5.06 7.21 21.87
C GLU A 185 4.59 8.07 20.68
N SER A 186 3.28 8.08 20.38
CA SER A 186 2.66 8.90 19.33
C SER A 186 2.59 10.37 19.71
#